data_AF-A0A5Q0BHD3-F1
#
_entry.id   AF-A0A5Q0BHD3-F1
#
_cell.length_a   1.000
_cell.length_b   1.000
_cell.length_c   1.000
_cell.angle_alpha   90.00
_cell.angle_beta   90.00
_cell.angle_gamma   90.00
#
_symmetry.space_group_name_H-M   'P 1'
#
loop_
_entity.id
_entity.type
_entity.pdbx_description
1 polymer ?
#
loop_
_entity_poly.entity_id
_entity_poly.type
_entity_poly.pdbx_seq_one_letter_code
_entity_poly.pdbx_strand_id
1 'polypeptide(L)'
;MRVMLGLGCDRNASLDTLLQAIEQALSSAGLTPHDVAGVASIDRKNDETALLQAARQHDWPLHFFPAETLAQVPVPNPSETVRKYMGTPAVAEAAALLASGGELILEKYKYQGTDGKNATVSIARMNDGK
;
A
#
# COMPACT_ATOMS: atom_id res chain seq x y z
N MET A 1 7.38 15.14 -8.30
CA MET A 1 6.99 13.80 -8.81
C MET A 1 5.84 13.33 -7.95
N ARG A 2 4.75 12.81 -8.52
CA ARG A 2 3.63 12.28 -7.72
C ARG A 2 3.67 10.76 -7.64
N VAL A 3 3.31 10.21 -6.48
CA VAL A 3 3.35 8.77 -6.23
C VAL A 3 2.03 8.26 -5.66
N MET A 4 1.74 6.97 -5.89
CA MET A 4 0.69 6.24 -5.20
C MET A 4 1.31 5.24 -4.23
N LEU A 5 0.72 5.12 -3.04
CA LEU A 5 1.12 4.10 -2.09
C LEU A 5 0.18 2.90 -2.17
N GLY A 6 0.75 1.70 -2.19
CA GLY A 6 0.03 0.48 -1.91
C GLY A 6 0.22 0.09 -0.45
N LEU A 7 -0.87 -0.13 0.27
CA LEU A 7 -0.85 -0.40 1.71
C LEU A 7 -1.41 -1.79 2.01
N GLY A 8 -0.80 -2.48 2.96
CA GLY A 8 -1.37 -3.68 3.56
C GLY A 8 -0.88 -3.89 4.98
N CYS A 9 -1.75 -4.28 5.89
CA CYS A 9 -1.38 -4.57 7.28
C CYS A 9 -2.09 -5.82 7.80
N ASP A 10 -1.66 -6.38 8.92
CA ASP A 10 -2.45 -7.38 9.63
C ASP A 10 -3.80 -6.78 10.08
N ARG A 11 -4.81 -7.64 10.30
CA ARG A 11 -6.10 -7.19 10.86
C ARG A 11 -5.90 -6.57 12.23
N ASN A 12 -6.57 -5.44 12.47
CA ASN A 12 -6.49 -4.66 13.71
C ASN A 12 -5.07 -4.16 14.01
N ALA A 13 -4.25 -3.90 12.99
CA ALA A 13 -3.02 -3.17 13.17
C ALA A 13 -3.34 -1.77 13.71
N SER A 14 -2.53 -1.28 14.64
CA SER A 14 -2.65 0.09 15.13
C SER A 14 -2.37 1.09 14.02
N LEU A 15 -3.01 2.25 14.12
CA LEU A 15 -2.75 3.36 13.21
C LEU A 15 -1.26 3.76 13.24
N ASP A 16 -0.66 3.81 14.44
CA ASP A 16 0.75 4.14 14.62
C ASP A 16 1.68 3.21 13.82
N THR A 17 1.40 1.90 13.84
CA THR A 17 2.16 0.91 13.07
C THR A 17 2.11 1.20 11.57
N LEU A 18 0.93 1.54 11.05
CA LEU A 18 0.78 1.86 9.64
C LEU A 18 1.46 3.20 9.29
N LEU A 19 1.31 4.23 10.12
CA LEU A 19 1.92 5.55 9.88
C LEU A 19 3.44 5.47 9.92
N GLN A 20 4.02 4.76 10.89
CA GLN A 20 5.47 4.55 10.94
C GLN A 20 5.99 3.80 9.71
N ALA A 21 5.24 2.79 9.24
CA ALA A 21 5.59 2.09 8.01
C ALA A 21 5.57 3.01 6.79
N ILE A 22 4.58 3.90 6.69
CA ILE A 22 4.44 4.89 5.61
C ILE A 22 5.59 5.90 5.66
N GLU A 23 5.84 6.49 6.83
CA GLU A 23 6.88 7.50 7.02
C GLU A 23 8.26 6.94 6.67
N GLN A 24 8.60 5.75 7.18
CA GLN A 24 9.90 5.14 6.89
C GLN A 24 10.02 4.70 5.43
N ALA A 25 8.94 4.20 4.81
CA ALA A 25 8.93 3.87 3.39
C ALA A 25 9.17 5.12 2.53
N LEU A 26 8.45 6.22 2.78
CA LEU A 26 8.62 7.49 2.08
C LEU A 26 10.05 8.04 2.27
N SER A 27 10.54 8.09 3.51
CA SER A 27 11.89 8.55 3.81
C SER A 27 12.95 7.70 3.11
N SER A 28 12.78 6.38 3.02
CA SER A 28 13.72 5.49 2.32
C SER A 28 13.78 5.74 0.81
N ALA A 29 12.70 6.29 0.23
CA ALA A 29 12.62 6.68 -1.16
C ALA A 29 12.94 8.17 -1.40
N GLY A 30 13.33 8.92 -0.37
CA GLY A 30 13.59 10.36 -0.46
C GLY A 30 12.33 11.20 -0.72
N LEU A 31 11.18 10.70 -0.30
CA LEU A 31 9.86 11.31 -0.51
C LEU A 31 9.26 11.83 0.80
N THR A 32 8.27 12.70 0.65
CA THR A 32 7.48 13.23 1.75
C THR A 32 6.00 12.93 1.55
N PRO A 33 5.15 13.06 2.58
CA PRO A 33 3.70 12.94 2.42
C PRO A 33 3.09 13.88 1.36
N HIS A 34 3.76 14.99 1.02
CA HIS A 34 3.31 15.92 -0.02
C HIS A 34 3.45 15.37 -1.45
N ASP A 35 4.32 14.37 -1.65
CA ASP A 35 4.52 13.72 -2.95
C ASP A 35 3.44 12.67 -3.24
N VAL A 36 2.68 12.27 -2.22
CA VAL A 36 1.65 11.22 -2.30
C VAL A 36 0.35 11.79 -2.86
N ALA A 37 -0.10 11.24 -3.99
CA ALA A 37 -1.37 11.61 -4.61
C ALA A 37 -2.56 10.81 -4.10
N GLY A 38 -2.31 9.67 -3.47
CA GLY A 38 -3.33 8.78 -2.94
C GLY A 38 -2.75 7.44 -2.51
N VAL A 39 -3.61 6.62 -1.92
CA VAL A 39 -3.28 5.32 -1.36
C VAL A 39 -4.25 4.26 -1.87
N ALA A 40 -3.80 3.01 -1.93
CA ALA A 40 -4.60 1.90 -2.43
C ALA A 40 -4.39 0.61 -1.62
N SER A 41 -5.43 -0.22 -1.53
CA SER A 41 -5.37 -1.53 -0.89
C SER A 41 -6.40 -2.51 -1.48
N ILE A 42 -6.53 -3.69 -0.87
CA ILE A 42 -7.53 -4.70 -1.23
C ILE A 42 -8.89 -4.38 -0.59
N ASP A 43 -9.96 -4.54 -1.35
CA ASP A 43 -11.35 -4.27 -0.96
C ASP A 43 -11.83 -5.01 0.28
N ARG A 44 -11.32 -6.21 0.54
CA ARG A 44 -11.61 -6.99 1.75
C ARG A 44 -11.23 -6.25 3.04
N LYS A 45 -10.41 -5.21 2.95
CA LYS A 45 -9.99 -4.36 4.07
C LYS A 45 -10.61 -2.97 4.03
N ASN A 46 -11.75 -2.79 3.35
CA ASN A 46 -12.45 -1.52 3.32
C ASN A 46 -12.99 -1.06 4.70
N ASP A 47 -13.01 -1.96 5.67
CA ASP A 47 -13.38 -1.75 7.07
C ASP A 47 -12.15 -1.61 8.00
N GLU A 48 -10.93 -1.70 7.47
CA GLU A 48 -9.72 -1.64 8.29
C GLU A 48 -9.46 -0.21 8.77
N THR A 49 -9.64 -0.01 10.07
CA THR A 49 -9.62 1.33 10.69
C THR A 49 -8.28 2.05 10.47
N ALA A 50 -7.15 1.35 10.53
CA ALA A 50 -5.84 1.96 10.29
C ALA A 50 -5.73 2.55 8.87
N LEU A 51 -6.18 1.84 7.84
CA LEU A 51 -6.15 2.32 6.45
C LEU A 51 -7.03 3.57 6.28
N LEU A 52 -8.26 3.51 6.80
CA LEU A 52 -9.23 4.60 6.71
C LEU A 52 -8.73 5.85 7.45
N GLN A 53 -8.16 5.67 8.64
CA GLN A 53 -7.64 6.77 9.45
C GLN A 53 -6.38 7.38 8.85
N ALA A 54 -5.44 6.57 8.34
CA ALA A 54 -4.24 7.08 7.68
C ALA A 54 -4.60 7.92 6.45
N ALA A 55 -5.49 7.42 5.59
CA ALA A 55 -5.95 8.17 4.43
C ALA A 55 -6.61 9.50 4.85
N ARG A 56 -7.46 9.48 5.88
CA ARG A 56 -8.14 10.68 6.39
C ARG A 56 -7.18 11.69 7.02
N GLN A 57 -6.15 11.25 7.75
CA GLN A 57 -5.18 12.16 8.39
C GLN A 57 -4.36 12.95 7.38
N HIS A 58 -4.09 12.36 6.21
CA HIS A 58 -3.33 13.00 5.14
C HIS A 58 -4.18 13.56 4.01
N ASP A 59 -5.51 13.50 4.12
CA ASP A 59 -6.47 13.87 3.07
C ASP A 59 -6.20 13.17 1.73
N TRP A 60 -5.78 11.90 1.80
CA TRP A 60 -5.47 11.10 0.63
C TRP A 60 -6.71 10.35 0.11
N PRO A 61 -6.95 10.37 -1.22
CA PRO A 61 -7.85 9.42 -1.86
C PRO A 61 -7.43 7.99 -1.52
N LEU A 62 -8.39 7.17 -1.07
CA LEU A 62 -8.18 5.76 -0.75
C LEU A 62 -8.95 4.88 -1.73
N HIS A 63 -8.20 4.09 -2.50
CA HIS A 63 -8.73 3.18 -3.50
C HIS A 63 -8.71 1.74 -2.99
N PHE A 64 -9.77 1.01 -3.29
CA PHE A 64 -9.88 -0.40 -2.96
C PHE A 64 -10.08 -1.21 -4.24
N PHE A 65 -9.29 -2.27 -4.40
CA PHE A 65 -9.36 -3.16 -5.56
C PHE A 65 -9.76 -4.58 -5.15
N PRO A 66 -10.62 -5.25 -5.95
CA PRO A 66 -10.90 -6.67 -5.78
C PRO A 66 -9.66 -7.54 -5.91
N ALA A 67 -9.64 -8.66 -5.16
CA ALA A 67 -8.56 -9.65 -5.20
C ALA A 67 -8.25 -10.12 -6.63
N GLU A 68 -9.27 -10.36 -7.44
CA GLU A 68 -9.17 -10.80 -8.84
C GLU A 68 -8.48 -9.77 -9.75
N THR A 69 -8.69 -8.48 -9.49
CA THR A 69 -8.02 -7.39 -10.21
C THR A 69 -6.55 -7.34 -9.79
N LEU A 70 -6.28 -7.39 -8.48
CA LEU A 70 -4.92 -7.39 -7.95
C LEU A 70 -4.11 -8.61 -8.43
N ALA A 71 -4.75 -9.77 -8.56
CA ALA A 71 -4.11 -11.02 -8.99
C ALA A 71 -3.61 -11.01 -10.44
N GLN A 72 -4.15 -10.12 -11.28
CA GLN A 72 -3.75 -9.95 -12.68
C GLN A 72 -2.53 -9.04 -12.84
N VAL A 73 -2.11 -8.34 -11.78
CA VAL A 73 -0.97 -7.42 -11.83
C VAL A 73 0.33 -8.23 -11.72
N PRO A 74 1.24 -8.12 -12.70
CA PRO A 74 2.59 -8.65 -12.54
C PRO A 74 3.29 -7.90 -11.42
N VAL A 75 3.78 -8.63 -10.42
CA VAL A 75 4.46 -8.07 -9.25
C VAL A 75 5.82 -8.73 -9.06
N PRO A 76 6.84 -7.99 -8.58
CA PRO A 76 8.19 -8.53 -8.41
C PRO A 76 8.29 -9.54 -7.24
N ASN A 77 7.47 -9.41 -6.19
CA ASN A 77 7.59 -10.23 -4.99
C ASN A 77 6.28 -10.99 -4.65
N PRO A 78 5.88 -11.98 -5.47
CA PRO A 78 4.68 -12.76 -5.20
C PRO A 78 4.80 -13.59 -3.91
N SER A 79 3.70 -13.71 -3.17
CA SER A 79 3.62 -14.50 -1.94
C SER A 79 2.50 -15.53 -2.02
N GLU A 80 2.85 -16.81 -1.87
CA GLU A 80 1.86 -17.89 -1.81
C GLU A 80 0.97 -17.80 -0.56
N THR A 81 1.54 -17.37 0.57
CA THR A 81 0.77 -17.11 1.80
C THR A 81 -0.29 -16.04 1.56
N VAL A 82 0.09 -14.91 0.94
CA VAL A 82 -0.87 -13.84 0.62
C VAL A 82 -1.89 -14.34 -0.40
N ARG A 83 -1.48 -15.10 -1.42
CA ARG A 83 -2.40 -15.70 -2.40
C ARG A 83 -3.44 -16.58 -1.72
N LYS A 84 -3.02 -17.45 -0.79
CA LYS A 84 -3.92 -18.34 -0.05
C LYS A 84 -4.97 -17.58 0.76
N TYR A 85 -4.58 -16.51 1.45
CA TYR A 85 -5.49 -15.78 2.33
C TYR A 85 -6.28 -14.69 1.63
N MET A 86 -5.69 -14.00 0.65
CA MET A 86 -6.23 -12.78 0.04
C MET A 86 -6.66 -12.97 -1.42
N GLY A 87 -6.34 -14.10 -2.05
CA GLY A 87 -6.65 -14.34 -3.47
C GLY A 87 -5.73 -13.61 -4.46
N THR A 88 -4.72 -12.87 -3.97
CA THR A 88 -3.71 -12.16 -4.78
C THR A 88 -2.30 -12.48 -4.29
N PRO A 89 -1.28 -12.61 -5.17
CA PRO A 89 0.10 -12.84 -4.74
C PRO A 89 0.71 -11.67 -3.96
N ALA A 90 0.25 -10.43 -4.16
CA ALA A 90 0.71 -9.27 -3.41
C ALA A 90 -0.40 -8.20 -3.36
N VAL A 91 -0.69 -7.67 -2.17
CA VAL A 91 -1.68 -6.60 -2.03
C VAL A 91 -1.05 -5.24 -2.30
N ALA A 92 -0.01 -4.87 -1.54
CA ALA A 92 0.59 -3.53 -1.60
C ALA A 92 1.16 -3.23 -3.01
N GLU A 93 2.00 -4.11 -3.55
CA GLU A 93 2.61 -3.92 -4.88
C GLU A 93 1.56 -3.77 -5.99
N ALA A 94 0.61 -4.71 -6.06
CA ALA A 94 -0.42 -4.70 -7.08
C ALA A 94 -1.32 -3.46 -6.98
N ALA A 95 -1.68 -3.06 -5.75
CA ALA A 95 -2.51 -1.89 -5.51
C ALA A 95 -1.79 -0.59 -5.88
N ALA A 96 -0.50 -0.45 -5.54
CA ALA A 96 0.30 0.71 -5.91
C ALA A 96 0.39 0.86 -7.44
N LEU A 97 0.70 -0.23 -8.14
CA LEU A 97 0.83 -0.27 -9.59
C LEU A 97 -0.48 0.07 -10.31
N LEU A 98 -1.60 -0.54 -9.90
CA LEU A 98 -2.91 -0.26 -10.50
C LEU A 98 -3.34 1.18 -10.29
N ALA A 99 -3.11 1.70 -9.08
CA ALA A 99 -3.52 3.06 -8.75
C ALA A 99 -2.65 4.11 -9.44
N SER A 100 -1.37 3.83 -9.67
CA SER A 100 -0.44 4.80 -10.30
C SER A 100 -0.43 4.72 -11.82
N GLY A 101 -0.78 3.57 -12.40
CA GLY A 101 -0.60 3.29 -13.83
C GLY A 101 0.85 3.34 -14.30
N GLY A 102 1.83 3.32 -13.37
CA GLY A 102 3.25 3.52 -13.60
C GLY A 102 4.10 2.34 -13.11
N GLU A 103 5.24 2.62 -12.47
CA GLU A 103 6.19 1.59 -12.01
C GLU A 103 6.55 1.75 -10.53
N LEU A 104 6.93 0.65 -9.89
CA LEU A 104 7.39 0.63 -8.51
C LEU A 104 8.75 1.32 -8.40
N ILE A 105 8.85 2.23 -7.43
CA ILE A 105 10.12 2.83 -6.98
C ILE A 105 10.56 2.27 -5.63
N LEU A 106 9.60 1.71 -4.87
CA LEU A 106 9.86 0.90 -3.69
C LEU A 106 8.93 -0.30 -3.75
N GLU A 107 9.49 -1.48 -4.01
CA GLU A 107 8.70 -2.70 -4.18
C GLU A 107 7.99 -3.08 -2.89
N LYS A 108 8.74 -3.19 -1.79
CA LYS A 108 8.19 -3.72 -0.54
C LYS A 108 8.96 -3.24 0.67
N TYR A 109 8.33 -2.40 1.46
CA TYR A 109 8.79 -2.02 2.78
C TYR A 109 7.92 -2.70 3.83
N LYS A 110 8.53 -3.49 4.73
CA LYS A 110 7.82 -4.14 5.84
C LYS A 110 8.22 -3.51 7.15
N TYR A 111 7.25 -3.33 8.03
CA TYR A 111 7.45 -2.83 9.37
C TYR A 111 6.62 -3.66 10.35
N GLN A 112 7.20 -4.00 11.50
CA GLN A 112 6.48 -4.61 12.61
C GLN A 112 6.37 -3.59 13.73
N GLY A 113 5.13 -3.26 14.11
CA GLY A 113 4.85 -2.32 15.17
C GLY A 113 5.05 -2.89 16.56
N THR A 114 4.95 -2.01 17.56
CA THR A 114 5.00 -2.37 18.98
C THR A 114 3.79 -3.20 19.42
N ASP A 115 2.71 -3.19 18.64
CA ASP A 115 1.54 -4.06 18.77
C ASP A 115 1.77 -5.49 18.22
N GLY A 116 2.97 -5.77 17.70
CA GLY A 116 3.36 -7.05 17.10
C GLY A 116 2.77 -7.29 15.71
N LYS A 117 2.04 -6.31 15.14
CA LYS A 117 1.38 -6.40 13.85
C LYS A 117 2.29 -5.92 12.73
N ASN A 118 2.10 -6.50 11.55
CA ASN A 118 2.86 -6.15 10.37
C ASN A 118 2.11 -5.10 9.55
N ALA A 119 2.85 -4.13 9.03
CA ALA A 119 2.44 -3.25 7.94
C ALA A 119 3.41 -3.40 6.76
N THR A 120 2.91 -3.21 5.57
CA THR A 120 3.63 -3.29 4.31
C THR A 120 3.23 -2.12 3.43
N VAL A 121 4.23 -1.44 2.89
CA VAL A 121 4.07 -0.29 2.00
C VAL A 121 4.85 -0.54 0.73
N SER A 122 4.22 -0.25 -0.40
CA SER A 122 4.84 -0.21 -1.73
C SER A 122 4.61 1.18 -2.32
N ILE A 123 5.56 1.70 -3.09
CA ILE A 123 5.47 3.03 -3.69
C ILE A 123 5.65 2.91 -5.19
N ALA A 124 4.68 3.44 -5.94
CA ALA A 124 4.76 3.50 -7.39
C ALA A 124 4.71 4.96 -7.86
N ARG A 125 5.58 5.31 -8.82
CA ARG A 125 5.49 6.60 -9.50
C ARG A 125 4.21 6.64 -10.32
N MET A 126 3.53 7.79 -10.33
CA MET A 126 2.44 8.01 -11.27
C MET A 126 3.00 8.29 -12.65
N ASN A 127 2.40 7.70 -13.67
CA ASN A 127 2.61 8.21 -15.02
C ASN A 127 1.81 9.50 -15.15
N ASP A 128 2.49 10.65 -15.19
CA ASP A 128 1.88 11.87 -15.71
C ASP A 128 1.48 11.55 -17.15
N GLY A 129 0.17 11.40 -17.38
CA GLY A 129 -0.36 11.03 -18.69
C GLY A 129 0.25 11.91 -19.78
N LYS A 130 0.68 11.25 -20.85
CA LYS A 130 1.06 11.91 -22.11
C LYS A 130 -0.17 12.52 -22.77
#